data_AF-A0A1I8BXS8-F1
#
_entry.id   AF-A0A1I8BXS8-F1
#
_cell.length_a   1.000
_cell.length_b   1.000
_cell.length_c   1.000
_cell.angle_alpha   90.00
_cell.angle_beta   90.00
_cell.angle_gamma   90.00
#
_symmetry.space_group_name_H-M   'P 1'
#
loop_
_entity.id
_entity.type
_entity.pdbx_description
1 polymer ?
#
loop_
_entity_poly.entity_id
_entity_poly.type
_entity_poly.pdbx_seq_one_letter_code
_entity_poly.pdbx_strand_id
1 'polypeptide(L)'
;MLPRHATFFNKRSVVKFLFRTLATGQESDLVVIGSGPGGYVAAIKAAQLGMRTVCVEKNETLGGTCLNVGCIPSKALLNNSHFYHMAKHGDLNSR
;
A
#
# COMPACT_ATOMS: atom_id res chain seq x y z
N MET A 1 23.47 -1.56 30.65
CA MET A 1 22.98 -2.04 31.95
C MET A 1 21.73 -1.24 32.31
N LEU A 2 20.56 -1.86 32.13
CA LEU A 2 19.22 -1.40 32.59
C LEU A 2 19.16 -1.40 34.13
N PRO A 3 18.07 -0.93 34.80
CA PRO A 3 17.06 0.09 34.48
C PRO A 3 16.78 1.04 35.67
N ARG A 4 16.08 2.16 35.45
CA ARG A 4 15.46 2.95 36.54
C ARG A 4 13.94 2.92 36.39
N HIS A 5 13.30 2.50 37.47
CA HIS A 5 11.87 2.46 37.78
C HIS A 5 11.05 3.69 37.38
N ALA A 6 9.82 3.46 36.89
CA ALA A 6 8.56 3.93 37.49
C ALA A 6 7.38 3.56 36.56
N THR A 7 6.72 2.41 36.75
CA THR A 7 5.36 2.34 37.37
C THR A 7 4.61 3.68 37.40
N PHE A 8 3.83 3.96 36.35
CA PHE A 8 2.73 4.92 36.42
C PHE A 8 1.40 4.16 36.28
N PHE A 9 0.77 3.91 37.43
CA PHE A 9 -0.51 3.25 37.57
C PHE A 9 -1.64 4.28 37.40
N ASN A 10 -2.46 4.10 36.36
CA ASN A 10 -3.91 4.26 36.33
C ASN A 10 -4.59 5.58 36.79
N LYS A 11 -5.17 6.33 35.84
CA LYS A 11 -6.46 7.04 35.98
C LYS A 11 -6.96 7.58 34.62
N ARG A 12 -7.68 6.78 33.83
CA ARG A 12 -8.59 7.27 32.74
C ARG A 12 -9.54 6.17 32.22
N SER A 13 -10.09 5.39 33.15
CA SER A 13 -10.89 4.18 32.92
C SER A 13 -12.40 4.40 32.63
N VAL A 14 -12.83 5.52 32.03
CA VAL A 14 -14.30 5.81 31.92
C VAL A 14 -14.81 6.15 30.51
N VAL A 15 -13.96 6.31 29.48
CA VAL A 15 -14.45 6.49 28.09
C VAL A 15 -14.44 5.16 27.34
N LYS A 16 -15.08 4.14 27.92
CA LYS A 16 -15.28 2.82 27.31
C LYS A 16 -16.75 2.68 26.88
N PHE A 17 -17.24 3.67 26.13
CA PHE A 17 -18.59 3.67 25.58
C PHE A 17 -18.52 3.91 24.07
N LEU A 18 -18.75 2.81 23.32
CA LEU A 18 -19.25 2.83 21.96
C LEU A 18 -18.37 3.40 20.82
N PHE A 19 -17.10 2.99 20.72
CA PHE A 19 -16.38 3.02 19.44
C PHE A 19 -16.02 1.59 19.04
N ARG A 20 -16.60 1.11 17.93
CA ARG A 20 -16.22 -0.15 17.28
C ARG A 20 -14.70 -0.24 17.16
N THR A 21 -14.05 -1.02 18.02
CA THR A 21 -12.61 -1.18 18.02
C THR A 21 -12.23 -2.15 16.89
N LEU A 22 -12.11 -1.63 15.66
CA LEU A 22 -11.48 -2.34 14.54
C LEU A 22 -9.95 -2.13 14.50
N ALA A 23 -9.40 -1.36 15.45
CA ALA A 23 -7.96 -1.17 15.57
C ALA A 23 -7.35 -2.39 16.27
N THR A 24 -6.38 -3.04 15.62
CA THR A 24 -5.52 -4.03 16.27
C THR A 24 -4.79 -3.35 17.45
N GLY A 25 -4.46 -4.10 18.49
CA GLY A 25 -3.74 -3.59 19.67
C GLY A 25 -2.27 -3.22 19.40
N GLN A 26 -1.94 -2.79 18.18
CA GLN A 26 -0.61 -2.43 17.74
C GLN A 26 -0.56 -0.93 17.48
N GLU A 27 0.39 -0.22 18.10
CA GLU A 27 0.59 1.20 17.88
C GLU A 27 1.26 1.45 16.52
N SER A 28 0.59 2.23 15.66
CA SER A 28 1.11 2.68 14.37
C SER A 28 1.33 4.19 14.38
N ASP A 29 2.46 4.63 13.84
CA ASP A 29 2.78 6.06 13.69
C ASP A 29 2.14 6.66 12.43
N LEU A 30 1.93 5.84 11.38
CA LEU A 30 1.28 6.22 10.13
C LEU A 30 0.40 5.08 9.60
N VAL A 31 -0.81 5.41 9.18
CA VAL A 31 -1.70 4.49 8.46
C VAL A 31 -1.98 5.05 7.07
N VAL A 32 -1.64 4.28 6.04
CA VAL A 32 -1.91 4.60 4.64
C VAL A 32 -3.10 3.77 4.16
N ILE A 33 -4.16 4.44 3.69
CA ILE A 33 -5.36 3.79 3.16
C ILE A 33 -5.28 3.81 1.63
N GLY A 34 -5.15 2.62 1.05
CA GLY A 34 -4.97 2.38 -0.37
C GLY A 34 -3.53 2.04 -0.74
N SER A 35 -3.36 0.95 -1.49
CA SER A 35 -2.06 0.44 -1.95
C SER A 35 -1.75 0.80 -3.41
N GLY A 36 -2.28 1.91 -3.91
CA GLY A 36 -1.91 2.43 -5.23
C GLY A 36 -0.46 2.94 -5.29
N PRO A 37 0.04 3.36 -6.47
CA PRO A 37 1.41 3.86 -6.63
C PRO A 37 1.76 5.03 -5.70
N GLY A 38 0.79 5.88 -5.33
CA GLY A 38 1.03 6.89 -4.30
C GLY A 38 1.08 6.30 -2.88
N GLY A 39 0.20 5.34 -2.58
CA GLY A 39 0.02 4.79 -1.24
C GLY A 39 1.16 3.87 -0.82
N TYR A 40 1.46 2.82 -1.59
CA TYR A 40 2.52 1.90 -1.19
C TYR A 40 3.90 2.57 -1.19
N VAL A 41 4.15 3.53 -2.09
CA VAL A 41 5.42 4.29 -2.10
C VAL A 41 5.54 5.16 -0.85
N ALA A 42 4.47 5.87 -0.46
CA ALA A 42 4.45 6.64 0.77
C ALA A 42 4.65 5.75 2.01
N ALA A 43 4.00 4.58 2.05
CA ALA A 43 4.13 3.62 3.14
C ALA A 43 5.56 3.08 3.27
N ILE A 44 6.18 2.69 2.15
CA ILE A 44 7.58 2.24 2.12
C ILE A 44 8.50 3.37 2.58
N LYS A 45 8.29 4.59 2.12
CA LYS A 45 9.16 5.72 2.49
C LYS A 45 9.04 6.05 3.98
N ALA A 46 7.85 6.01 4.55
CA ALA A 46 7.65 6.20 5.98
C ALA A 46 8.33 5.10 6.82
N ALA A 47 8.23 3.84 6.39
CA ALA A 47 8.93 2.73 7.04
C ALA A 47 10.46 2.90 6.99
N GLN A 48 11.01 3.38 5.86
CA GLN A 48 12.44 3.70 5.74
C GLN A 48 12.89 4.83 6.67
N LEU A 49 11.98 5.74 7.04
CA LEU A 49 12.25 6.81 8.02
C LEU A 49 12.09 6.34 9.47
N GLY A 50 11.83 5.05 9.71
CA GLY A 50 11.72 4.45 11.03
C GLY A 50 10.33 4.51 11.65
N MET A 51 9.30 4.90 10.89
CA MET A 51 7.92 4.95 11.38
C MET A 51 7.28 3.56 11.35
N ARG A 52 6.54 3.19 12.41
CA ARG A 52 5.67 2.01 12.39
C ARG A 52 4.47 2.27 11.47
N THR A 53 4.60 1.81 10.23
CA THR A 53 3.67 2.15 9.15
C THR A 53 2.76 0.97 8.82
N VAL A 54 1.47 1.22 8.71
CA VAL A 54 0.46 0.23 8.28
C VAL A 54 -0.12 0.67 6.94
N CYS A 55 -0.15 -0.23 5.96
CA CYS A 55 -0.82 -0.01 4.68
C CYS A 55 -2.08 -0.89 4.62
N VAL A 56 -3.23 -0.29 4.28
CA VAL A 56 -4.52 -0.98 4.22
C VAL A 56 -5.04 -0.95 2.80
N GLU A 57 -5.36 -2.12 2.25
CA GLU A 57 -5.98 -2.27 0.94
C GLU A 57 -7.25 -3.09 1.09
N LYS A 58 -8.31 -2.72 0.35
CA LYS A 58 -9.57 -3.47 0.35
C LYS A 58 -9.54 -4.64 -0.64
N ASN A 59 -8.76 -4.50 -1.70
CA ASN A 59 -8.65 -5.51 -2.74
C ASN A 59 -7.76 -6.67 -2.27
N GLU A 60 -7.96 -7.83 -2.90
CA GLU A 60 -7.21 -9.06 -2.63
C GLU A 60 -5.71 -8.89 -2.96
N THR A 61 -5.42 -8.09 -3.99
CA THR A 61 -4.07 -7.78 -4.47
C THR A 61 -3.70 -6.33 -4.19
N LEU A 62 -2.40 -6.10 -4.00
CA LEU A 62 -1.83 -4.76 -3.84
C LEU A 62 -1.64 -4.06 -5.20
N GLY A 63 -1.28 -2.78 -5.17
CA GLY A 63 -0.87 -2.00 -6.36
C GLY A 63 -1.95 -1.08 -6.92
N GLY A 64 -3.17 -1.13 -6.36
CA GLY A 64 -4.28 -0.25 -6.70
C GLY A 64 -4.63 -0.24 -8.20
N THR A 65 -5.16 0.89 -8.68
CA THR A 65 -5.66 1.01 -10.06
C THR A 65 -4.55 0.83 -11.10
N CYS A 66 -3.40 1.48 -10.92
CA CYS A 66 -2.33 1.50 -11.92
C CYS A 66 -1.86 0.09 -12.30
N LEU A 67 -1.65 -0.76 -11.29
CA LEU A 67 -1.18 -2.12 -11.49
C LEU A 67 -2.30 -3.05 -11.98
N ASN A 68 -3.46 -3.02 -11.33
CA ASN A 68 -4.47 -4.06 -11.53
C ASN A 68 -5.39 -3.79 -12.73
N VAL A 69 -5.80 -2.55 -12.96
CA VAL A 69 -6.84 -2.20 -13.96
C VAL A 69 -6.56 -0.88 -14.70
N GLY A 70 -5.28 -0.49 -14.76
CA GLY A 70 -4.89 0.85 -15.22
C GLY A 70 -3.73 0.79 -16.21
N CYS A 71 -2.69 1.55 -15.90
CA CYS A 71 -1.57 1.78 -16.81
C CYS A 71 -0.87 0.48 -17.22
N ILE A 72 -0.62 -0.44 -16.29
CA ILE A 72 0.12 -1.68 -16.56
C ILE A 72 -0.62 -2.57 -17.57
N PRO A 73 -1.87 -3.02 -17.33
CA PRO A 73 -2.58 -3.84 -18.31
C PRO A 73 -2.82 -3.09 -19.63
N SER A 74 -3.11 -1.78 -19.56
CA SER A 74 -3.32 -0.97 -20.77
C SER A 74 -2.07 -0.91 -21.65
N LYS A 75 -0.89 -0.69 -21.06
CA LYS A 75 0.37 -0.62 -21.81
C LYS A 75 0.82 -1.99 -22.30
N ALA A 76 0.57 -3.06 -21.56
CA ALA A 76 0.81 -4.42 -22.03
C ALA A 76 -0.03 -4.74 -23.28
N LEU A 77 -1.33 -4.44 -23.26
CA LEU A 77 -2.22 -4.66 -24.40
C LEU A 77 -1.87 -3.77 -25.59
N LEU A 78 -1.56 -2.49 -25.36
CA LEU A 78 -1.12 -1.59 -26.43
C LEU A 78 0.15 -2.11 -27.11
N ASN A 79 1.13 -2.56 -26.34
CA ASN A 79 2.37 -3.13 -26.88
C ASN A 79 2.11 -4.39 -27.72
N ASN A 80 1.25 -5.28 -27.23
CA ASN A 80 0.89 -6.50 -27.96
C ASN A 80 0.12 -6.18 -29.25
N SER A 81 -0.82 -5.22 -29.19
CA SER A 81 -1.57 -4.78 -30.38
C SER A 81 -0.65 -4.19 -31.44
N HIS A 82 0.40 -3.48 -31.02
CA HIS A 82 1.40 -2.91 -31.90
C HIS A 82 2.27 -3.98 -32.56
N PHE A 83 2.67 -5.03 -31.82
CA PHE A 83 3.35 -6.18 -32.43
C PHE A 83 2.47 -6.93 -33.42
N TYR A 84 1.18 -7.13 -33.09
CA TYR A 84 0.24 -7.78 -34.00
C TYR A 84 0.04 -6.98 -35.29
N HIS A 85 -0.12 -5.65 -35.17
CA HIS A 85 -0.22 -4.76 -36.32
C HIS A 85 1.00 -4.91 -37.23
N MET A 86 2.20 -4.93 -36.65
CA MET A 86 3.43 -5.06 -37.44
C MET A 86 3.65 -6.44 -38.03
N ALA A 87 3.23 -7.50 -37.35
CA ALA A 87 3.22 -8.84 -37.93
C ALA A 87 2.31 -8.89 -39.17
N LYS A 88 1.17 -8.18 -39.14
CA LYS A 88 0.23 -8.10 -40.28
C LYS A 88 0.72 -7.26 -41.44
N HIS A 89 1.49 -6.20 -41.18
CA HIS A 89 1.97 -5.28 -42.22
C HIS A 89 3.41 -5.58 -42.71
N GLY A 90 4.07 -6.60 -42.15
CA GLY A 90 5.42 -7.02 -42.54
C GLY A 90 6.56 -6.27 -41.83
N ASP A 91 6.22 -5.24 -41.05
CA ASP A 91 7.18 -4.40 -40.32
C ASP A 91 7.82 -5.10 -39.11
N LEU A 92 7.32 -6.28 -38.71
CA LEU A 92 7.88 -6.99 -37.55
C LEU A 92 9.30 -7.50 -37.81
N ASN A 93 9.63 -7.85 -39.06
CA ASN A 93 10.95 -8.37 -39.43
C ASN A 93 12.06 -7.29 -39.44
N SER A 94 11.69 -6.01 -39.36
CA SER A 94 12.60 -4.86 -39.41
C SER A 94 12.79 -4.18 -38.05
N ARG A 95 12.32 -4.78 -36.96
CA ARG A 95 12.61 -4.39 -35.57
C ARG A 95 13.86 -5.08 -35.04
#